data_AF-A0A0Q9WWU0-F1
#
_entry.id   AF-A0A0Q9WWU0-F1
#
_cell.length_a   1.000
_cell.length_b   1.000
_cell.length_c   1.000
_cell.angle_alpha   90.00
_cell.angle_beta   90.00
_cell.angle_gamma   90.00
#
_symmetry.space_group_name_H-M   'P 1'
#
loop_
_entity.id
_entity.type
_entity.pdbx_description
1 polymer ?
#
loop_
_entity_poly.entity_id
_entity_poly.type
_entity_poly.pdbx_seq_one_letter_code
_entity_poly.pdbx_strand_id
1 'polypeptide(L)'
;IYQDRSNDVVKRAGARISLGLITRKIERCLPSGELVTCLWQEQFQKLICCIRTLELKTKVQQRAQTFDILSKLSNCEQPDRFIYLQHFPCNSHGKLDKELLLKECTPLAEPAQEILKSFLHDRLEWLGEPSKPSSKSGKRQRLEKQKQLLNHPQGYELSFRQAGGTSFHAITLCREIGLRMCIDDEQRHLFEILLDENVPLKAVFQFLDTAKLVANNTKLKPLEPPLENAPGNAESSGSSNRCGLVIKRIEQPVNIHFQLHWKVNFNKCIDSPVAEYEGRYVCVGAHSKLLRTLDPRSGLELSAVKLPDRIECKVTFLSLELAVVGCYDGGLYAFNPLTGDIAWHVSIGGMIKAQPLLSADASRIVVCSYAEDYNVICISSTTQEVLWCLKVGEKPIFAS
;
A
#
# COMPACT_ATOMS: atom_id res chain seq x y z
N ILE A 1 16.20 -29.27 36.64
CA ILE A 1 16.20 -28.68 35.28
C ILE A 1 15.07 -29.35 34.51
N TYR A 2 13.90 -28.70 34.41
CA TYR A 2 12.76 -29.26 33.69
C TYR A 2 13.03 -29.13 32.19
N GLN A 3 13.29 -30.25 31.50
CA GLN A 3 13.41 -30.26 30.05
C GLN A 3 11.99 -30.25 29.45
N ASP A 4 11.73 -29.30 28.54
CA ASP A 4 10.45 -29.18 27.83
C ASP A 4 10.15 -30.45 27.02
N ARG A 5 8.86 -30.65 26.69
CA ARG A 5 8.41 -31.79 25.87
C ARG A 5 9.16 -31.85 24.53
N SER A 6 9.55 -33.04 24.10
CA SER A 6 10.27 -33.31 22.85
C SER A 6 9.63 -32.68 21.62
N ASN A 7 8.30 -32.52 21.64
CA ASN A 7 7.50 -32.07 20.50
C ASN A 7 7.50 -30.54 20.32
N ASP A 8 8.07 -29.77 21.24
CA ASP A 8 8.11 -28.31 21.19
C ASP A 8 9.51 -27.75 20.87
N VAL A 9 10.46 -28.59 20.43
CA VAL A 9 11.83 -28.19 20.13
C VAL A 9 12.12 -28.32 18.64
N VAL A 10 12.53 -27.21 18.00
CA VAL A 10 12.77 -27.14 16.56
C VAL A 10 14.15 -26.56 16.27
N LYS A 11 14.70 -26.86 15.08
CA LYS A 11 16.01 -26.34 14.64
C LYS A 11 15.80 -25.24 13.61
N ARG A 12 16.31 -24.04 13.88
CA ARG A 12 16.21 -22.87 13.01
C ARG A 12 17.59 -22.23 12.87
N ALA A 13 18.05 -22.05 11.63
CA ALA A 13 19.34 -21.40 11.32
C ALA A 13 20.53 -21.95 12.14
N GLY A 14 20.59 -23.28 12.33
CA GLY A 14 21.65 -23.94 13.11
C GLY A 14 21.44 -23.95 14.63
N ALA A 15 20.52 -23.14 15.17
CA ALA A 15 20.19 -23.10 16.59
C ALA A 15 19.02 -24.03 16.95
N ARG A 16 19.07 -24.63 18.14
CA ARG A 16 17.96 -25.42 18.72
C ARG A 16 17.10 -24.49 19.58
N ILE A 17 15.85 -24.27 19.17
CA ILE A 17 14.91 -23.36 19.84
C ILE A 17 13.73 -24.14 20.44
N SER A 18 13.25 -23.75 21.63
CA SER A 18 12.03 -24.31 22.24
C SER A 18 10.86 -23.35 22.04
N LEU A 19 9.82 -23.80 21.35
CA LEU A 19 8.56 -23.06 21.17
C LEU A 19 7.91 -22.75 22.51
N GLY A 20 8.02 -23.65 23.50
CA GLY A 20 7.50 -23.44 24.85
C GLY A 20 8.21 -22.30 25.58
N LEU A 21 9.53 -22.21 25.47
CA LEU A 21 10.31 -21.12 26.07
C LEU A 21 10.02 -19.77 25.40
N ILE A 22 9.93 -19.75 24.07
CA ILE A 22 9.58 -18.53 23.31
C ILE A 22 8.17 -18.07 23.71
N THR A 23 7.21 -19.00 23.77
CA THR A 23 5.84 -18.71 24.20
C THR A 23 5.81 -18.05 25.59
N ARG A 24 6.51 -18.62 26.58
CA ARG A 24 6.57 -18.03 27.95
C ARG A 24 7.28 -16.67 27.98
N LYS A 25 8.30 -16.46 27.15
CA LYS A 25 8.98 -15.15 27.03
C LYS A 25 8.02 -14.09 26.49
N ILE A 26 7.29 -14.42 25.43
CA ILE A 26 6.31 -13.51 24.82
C ILE A 26 5.16 -13.26 25.78
N GLU A 27 4.69 -14.28 26.50
CA GLU A 27 3.59 -14.16 27.47
C GLU A 27 3.87 -13.12 28.55
N ARG A 28 5.12 -13.01 29.02
CA ARG A 28 5.54 -11.97 29.99
C ARG A 28 5.50 -10.55 29.43
N CYS A 29 5.49 -10.40 28.12
CA CYS A 29 5.43 -9.11 27.43
C CYS A 29 3.97 -8.67 27.16
N LEU A 30 3.00 -9.56 27.37
CA LEU A 30 1.60 -9.28 27.09
C LEU A 30 0.86 -8.76 28.33
N PRO A 31 -0.15 -7.88 28.14
CA PRO A 31 -1.02 -7.44 29.23
C PRO A 31 -1.85 -8.60 29.80
N SER A 32 -2.26 -8.47 31.06
CA SER A 32 -3.07 -9.48 31.76
C SER A 32 -4.35 -9.80 30.98
N GLY A 33 -4.55 -11.06 30.61
CA GLY A 33 -5.74 -11.55 29.89
C GLY A 33 -5.51 -12.03 28.46
N GLU A 34 -4.36 -11.74 27.86
CA GLU A 34 -3.99 -12.26 26.54
C GLU A 34 -3.32 -13.63 26.65
N LEU A 35 -3.61 -14.52 25.69
CA LEU A 35 -2.93 -15.81 25.59
C LEU A 35 -2.03 -15.83 24.38
N VAL A 36 -0.92 -16.56 24.45
CA VAL A 36 0.01 -16.70 23.34
C VAL A 36 0.37 -18.16 23.11
N THR A 37 0.60 -18.50 21.86
CA THR A 37 1.19 -19.79 21.49
C THR A 37 2.08 -19.62 20.26
N CYS A 38 3.26 -20.21 20.31
CA CYS A 38 4.16 -20.28 19.17
C CYS A 38 4.01 -21.62 18.45
N LEU A 39 3.91 -21.56 17.12
CA LEU A 39 3.76 -22.70 16.24
C LEU A 39 4.91 -22.73 15.24
N TRP A 40 5.38 -23.93 14.92
CA TRP A 40 6.37 -24.13 13.87
C TRP A 40 5.69 -24.65 12.61
N GLN A 41 5.89 -23.95 11.49
CA GLN A 41 5.40 -24.38 10.19
C GLN A 41 6.53 -25.13 9.47
N GLU A 42 6.47 -26.46 9.50
CA GLU A 42 7.54 -27.33 8.99
C GLU A 42 7.82 -27.12 7.49
N GLN A 43 6.78 -27.01 6.67
CA GLN A 43 6.91 -26.87 5.21
C GLN A 43 7.78 -25.68 4.79
N PHE A 44 7.83 -24.62 5.60
CA PHE A 44 8.53 -23.39 5.26
C PHE A 44 9.57 -22.97 6.30
N GLN A 45 9.78 -23.79 7.34
CA GLN A 45 10.68 -23.50 8.46
C GLN A 45 10.44 -22.11 9.08
N LYS A 46 9.17 -21.75 9.29
CA LYS A 46 8.77 -20.45 9.84
C LYS A 46 8.17 -20.58 11.23
N LEU A 47 8.51 -19.65 12.11
CA LEU A 47 7.96 -19.50 13.45
C LEU A 47 6.78 -18.53 13.44
N ILE A 48 5.61 -18.99 13.85
CA ILE A 48 4.37 -18.20 13.90
C ILE A 48 4.00 -17.97 15.36
N CYS A 49 3.76 -16.71 15.74
CA CYS A 49 3.25 -16.35 17.05
C CYS A 49 1.77 -15.98 16.96
N CYS A 50 0.91 -16.75 17.62
CA CYS A 50 -0.52 -16.49 17.70
C CYS A 50 -0.85 -15.85 19.04
N ILE A 51 -1.48 -14.68 19.02
CA ILE A 51 -1.90 -13.93 20.21
C ILE A 51 -3.43 -13.90 20.23
N ARG A 52 -4.02 -14.44 21.29
CA ARG A 52 -5.44 -14.33 21.58
C ARG A 52 -5.69 -13.07 22.38
N THR A 53 -6.49 -12.17 21.83
CA THR A 53 -6.92 -10.95 22.51
C THR A 53 -8.45 -10.89 22.53
N LEU A 54 -9.02 -10.53 23.68
CA LEU A 54 -10.48 -10.40 23.85
C LEU A 54 -10.99 -9.08 23.24
N GLU A 55 -10.14 -8.05 23.23
CA GLU A 55 -10.45 -6.74 22.66
C GLU A 55 -9.89 -6.62 21.23
N LEU A 56 -10.69 -6.07 20.32
CA LEU A 56 -10.24 -5.85 18.94
C LEU A 56 -9.17 -4.76 18.89
N LYS A 57 -7.92 -5.17 18.65
CA LYS A 57 -6.81 -4.23 18.43
C LYS A 57 -6.80 -3.70 17.00
N THR A 58 -6.63 -2.40 16.85
CA THR A 58 -6.34 -1.75 15.57
C THR A 58 -4.99 -2.21 15.01
N LYS A 59 -4.78 -2.08 13.70
CA LYS A 59 -3.50 -2.45 13.05
C LYS A 59 -2.29 -1.72 13.65
N VAL A 60 -2.47 -0.48 14.10
CA VAL A 60 -1.40 0.32 14.74
C VAL A 60 -1.03 -0.26 16.09
N GLN A 61 -2.03 -0.63 16.91
CA GLN A 61 -1.81 -1.26 18.21
C GLN A 61 -1.15 -2.64 18.08
N GLN A 62 -1.57 -3.44 17.08
CA GLN A 62 -0.92 -4.73 16.78
C GLN A 62 0.55 -4.55 16.39
N ARG A 63 0.86 -3.55 15.56
CA ARG A 63 2.25 -3.23 15.16
C ARG A 63 3.10 -2.80 16.35
N ALA A 64 2.60 -1.89 17.18
CA ALA A 64 3.31 -1.42 18.37
C ALA A 64 3.62 -2.58 19.34
N GLN A 65 2.64 -3.44 19.58
CA GLN A 65 2.82 -4.61 20.45
C GLN A 65 3.80 -5.63 19.85
N THR A 66 3.72 -5.90 18.55
CA THR A 66 4.64 -6.80 17.85
C THR A 66 6.08 -6.28 17.94
N PHE A 67 6.28 -4.97 17.76
CA PHE A 67 7.59 -4.34 17.89
C PHE A 67 8.17 -4.47 19.30
N ASP A 68 7.37 -4.22 20.34
CA ASP A 68 7.81 -4.40 21.73
C ASP A 68 8.21 -5.85 22.03
N ILE A 69 7.46 -6.83 21.53
CA ILE A 69 7.79 -8.26 21.68
C ILE A 69 9.13 -8.59 20.99
N LEU A 70 9.31 -8.15 19.74
CA LEU A 70 10.52 -8.42 18.97
C LEU A 70 11.78 -7.83 19.63
N SER A 71 11.67 -6.67 20.26
CA SER A 71 12.77 -6.01 20.97
C SER A 71 13.32 -6.81 22.16
N LYS A 72 12.52 -7.74 22.71
CA LYS A 72 12.85 -8.55 23.90
C LYS A 72 13.27 -9.97 23.57
N LEU A 73 13.25 -10.35 22.28
CA LEU A 73 13.63 -11.68 21.80
C LEU A 73 14.96 -11.65 21.07
N SER A 74 15.75 -12.70 21.24
CA SER A 74 16.96 -12.90 20.44
C SER A 74 16.61 -13.18 18.97
N ASN A 75 17.51 -12.87 18.04
CA ASN A 75 17.25 -12.97 16.59
C ASN A 75 16.77 -14.36 16.14
N CYS A 76 17.22 -15.44 16.78
CA CYS A 76 16.78 -16.80 16.46
C CYS A 76 15.39 -17.16 17.03
N GLU A 77 14.94 -16.43 18.06
CA GLU A 77 13.65 -16.62 18.76
C GLU A 77 12.53 -15.73 18.21
N GLN A 78 12.87 -14.73 17.38
CA GLN A 78 11.89 -13.80 16.82
C GLN A 78 10.92 -14.50 15.85
N PRO A 79 9.59 -14.43 16.09
CA PRO A 79 8.60 -14.99 15.18
C PRO A 79 8.66 -14.31 13.80
N ASP A 80 8.54 -15.10 12.75
CA ASP A 80 8.45 -14.60 11.37
C ASP A 80 7.07 -13.97 11.08
N ARG A 81 6.05 -14.32 11.88
CA ARG A 81 4.68 -13.83 11.69
C ARG A 81 3.92 -13.74 13.01
N PHE A 82 3.13 -12.68 13.16
CA PHE A 82 2.18 -12.49 14.25
C PHE A 82 0.75 -12.59 13.74
N ILE A 83 -0.09 -13.34 14.46
CA ILE A 83 -1.51 -13.52 14.13
C ILE A 83 -2.33 -13.20 15.37
N TYR A 84 -3.26 -12.26 15.23
CA TYR A 84 -4.17 -11.85 16.27
C TYR A 84 -5.52 -12.52 16.08
N LEU A 85 -5.96 -13.28 17.09
CA LEU A 85 -7.20 -14.05 17.07
C LEU A 85 -8.07 -13.68 18.27
N GLN A 86 -9.38 -13.79 18.11
CA GLN A 86 -10.32 -13.61 19.23
C GLN A 86 -10.48 -14.89 20.06
N HIS A 87 -10.31 -16.05 19.42
CA HIS A 87 -10.47 -17.36 20.04
C HIS A 87 -9.38 -18.31 19.54
N PHE A 88 -8.99 -19.25 20.40
CA PHE A 88 -8.13 -20.35 20.02
C PHE A 88 -8.98 -21.61 19.83
N PRO A 89 -8.74 -22.39 18.77
CA PRO A 89 -9.48 -23.62 18.55
C PRO A 89 -9.10 -24.64 19.63
N CYS A 90 -10.11 -25.31 20.17
CA CYS A 90 -9.95 -26.35 21.17
C CYS A 90 -10.46 -27.69 20.64
N ASN A 91 -9.80 -28.77 21.03
CA ASN A 91 -10.30 -30.12 20.78
C ASN A 91 -11.52 -30.43 21.68
N SER A 92 -12.14 -31.59 21.46
CA SER A 92 -13.29 -32.10 22.23
C SER A 92 -13.07 -32.17 23.75
N HIS A 93 -11.81 -32.13 24.21
CA HIS A 93 -11.42 -32.13 25.62
C HIS A 93 -11.04 -30.74 26.16
N GLY A 94 -11.29 -29.68 25.40
CA GLY A 94 -11.02 -28.29 25.82
C GLY A 94 -9.55 -27.88 25.80
N LYS A 95 -8.66 -28.68 25.20
CA LYS A 95 -7.24 -28.34 25.02
C LYS A 95 -7.03 -27.65 23.68
N LEU A 96 -6.05 -26.73 23.62
CA LEU A 96 -5.63 -26.08 22.38
C LEU A 96 -5.30 -27.10 21.29
N ASP A 97 -5.99 -27.00 20.16
CA ASP A 97 -5.70 -27.79 18.97
C ASP A 97 -4.68 -27.05 18.10
N LYS A 98 -3.39 -27.41 18.26
CA LYS A 98 -2.29 -26.80 17.53
C LYS A 98 -2.35 -27.08 16.03
N GLU A 99 -2.90 -28.22 15.61
CA GLU A 99 -3.00 -28.57 14.19
C GLU A 99 -4.11 -27.77 13.50
N LEU A 100 -5.27 -27.65 14.15
CA LEU A 100 -6.36 -26.82 13.65
C LEU A 100 -5.96 -25.34 13.63
N LEU A 101 -5.32 -24.87 14.68
CA LEU A 101 -4.80 -23.50 14.74
C LEU A 101 -3.76 -23.25 13.64
N LEU A 102 -2.84 -24.19 13.41
CA LEU A 102 -1.86 -24.06 12.33
C LEU A 102 -2.55 -24.04 10.95
N LYS A 103 -3.59 -24.84 10.73
CA LYS A 103 -4.41 -24.80 9.50
C LYS A 103 -5.13 -23.47 9.31
N GLU A 104 -5.75 -22.92 10.35
CA GLU A 104 -6.40 -21.60 10.31
C GLU A 104 -5.39 -20.45 10.09
N CYS A 105 -4.19 -20.60 10.65
CA CYS A 105 -3.10 -19.65 10.52
C CYS A 105 -2.34 -19.77 9.18
N THR A 106 -2.48 -20.90 8.49
CA THR A 106 -1.92 -21.12 7.16
C THR A 106 -2.87 -20.49 6.15
N PRO A 107 -2.50 -19.37 5.50
CA PRO A 107 -3.37 -18.75 4.51
C PRO A 107 -3.56 -19.75 3.35
N LEU A 108 -4.81 -19.91 2.90
CA LEU A 108 -5.10 -20.59 1.63
C LEU A 108 -4.30 -19.87 0.54
N ALA A 109 -3.39 -20.60 -0.11
CA ALA A 109 -2.55 -20.07 -1.15
C ALA A 109 -3.39 -19.80 -2.41
N GLU A 110 -3.71 -18.54 -2.69
CA GLU A 110 -3.83 -18.12 -4.09
C GLU A 110 -2.41 -17.90 -4.62
N PRO A 111 -2.01 -18.55 -5.73
CA PRO A 111 -0.65 -18.42 -6.23
C PRO A 111 -0.43 -16.99 -6.74
N ALA A 112 0.58 -16.29 -6.21
CA ALA A 112 1.11 -15.04 -6.78
C ALA A 112 1.35 -15.15 -8.30
N GLN A 113 1.64 -16.37 -8.75
CA GLN A 113 1.82 -16.73 -10.14
C GLN A 113 0.61 -16.43 -11.03
N GLU A 114 -0.63 -16.56 -10.54
CA GLU A 114 -1.82 -16.31 -11.37
C GLU A 114 -2.01 -14.82 -11.64
N ILE A 115 -1.64 -13.97 -10.69
CA ILE A 115 -1.63 -12.50 -10.86
C ILE A 115 -0.57 -12.12 -11.88
N LEU A 116 0.64 -12.68 -11.78
CA LEU A 116 1.69 -12.44 -12.78
C LEU A 116 1.28 -12.98 -14.16
N LYS A 117 0.68 -14.18 -14.24
CA LYS A 117 0.20 -14.78 -15.49
C LYS A 117 -0.94 -13.96 -16.12
N SER A 118 -1.93 -13.51 -15.33
CA SER A 118 -3.01 -12.63 -15.80
C SER A 118 -2.45 -11.28 -16.25
N PHE A 119 -1.51 -10.68 -15.51
CA PHE A 119 -0.88 -9.43 -15.92
C PHE A 119 -0.10 -9.58 -17.24
N LEU A 120 0.65 -10.68 -17.38
CA LEU A 120 1.38 -11.02 -18.61
C LEU A 120 0.47 -11.40 -19.78
N HIS A 121 -0.79 -11.79 -19.55
CA HIS A 121 -1.75 -12.18 -20.59
C HIS A 121 -2.67 -11.02 -21.00
N ASP A 122 -3.14 -10.24 -20.03
CA ASP A 122 -4.12 -9.16 -20.22
C ASP A 122 -3.46 -7.85 -20.66
N ARG A 123 -2.17 -7.64 -20.35
CA ARG A 123 -1.49 -6.33 -20.53
C ARG A 123 -0.20 -6.38 -21.35
N LEU A 124 0.34 -7.57 -21.56
CA LEU A 124 1.46 -7.82 -22.44
C LEU A 124 0.98 -8.92 -23.41
N GLU A 125 1.17 -8.77 -24.72
CA GLU A 125 0.71 -9.78 -25.68
C GLU A 125 1.59 -11.04 -25.56
N TRP A 126 1.26 -11.95 -24.65
CA TRP A 126 1.93 -13.25 -24.57
C TRP A 126 1.29 -14.24 -25.55
N LEU A 127 2.00 -14.52 -26.65
CA LEU A 127 1.66 -15.57 -27.62
C LEU A 127 2.12 -16.96 -27.11
N GLY A 128 1.28 -17.60 -26.30
CA GLY A 128 1.37 -19.03 -26.02
C GLY A 128 -0.02 -19.58 -25.70
N GLU A 129 -0.58 -20.38 -26.60
CA GLU A 129 -2.03 -20.66 -26.62
C GLU A 129 -2.58 -21.48 -25.44
N PRO A 130 -3.87 -21.26 -25.10
CA PRO A 130 -4.79 -22.27 -24.64
C PRO A 130 -5.75 -22.68 -25.77
N SER A 131 -5.70 -23.92 -26.27
CA SER A 131 -6.75 -24.44 -27.15
C SER A 131 -7.28 -25.81 -26.68
N LYS A 132 -8.57 -25.83 -26.31
CA LYS A 132 -9.41 -27.04 -26.26
C LYS A 132 -10.01 -27.30 -27.66
N PRO A 133 -10.45 -28.54 -27.95
CA PRO A 133 -10.29 -29.13 -29.27
C PRO A 133 -11.47 -28.84 -30.20
N SER A 134 -11.20 -28.56 -31.48
CA SER A 134 -12.18 -28.75 -32.54
C SER A 134 -11.56 -29.45 -33.76
N SER A 135 -12.20 -30.59 -34.06
CA SER A 135 -12.31 -31.34 -35.33
C SER A 135 -11.18 -31.39 -36.37
N LYS A 136 -10.68 -32.62 -36.52
CA LYS A 136 -10.55 -33.45 -37.74
C LYS A 136 -9.39 -33.21 -38.73
N SER A 137 -8.57 -34.26 -38.77
CA SER A 137 -8.07 -35.02 -39.94
C SER A 137 -6.68 -34.67 -40.51
N GLY A 138 -5.77 -35.66 -40.48
CA GLY A 138 -4.47 -35.60 -41.17
C GLY A 138 -3.38 -36.54 -40.65
N LYS A 139 -3.51 -37.83 -40.97
CA LYS A 139 -2.61 -38.99 -40.77
C LYS A 139 -1.10 -38.78 -40.44
N ARG A 140 -0.70 -39.45 -39.35
CA ARG A 140 0.43 -40.42 -39.18
C ARG A 140 1.85 -40.03 -39.59
N GLN A 141 2.69 -39.83 -38.57
CA GLN A 141 3.95 -40.56 -38.24
C GLN A 141 4.73 -39.63 -37.28
N ARG A 142 4.86 -39.89 -35.98
CA ARG A 142 5.79 -40.87 -35.41
C ARG A 142 5.49 -40.92 -33.90
N LEU A 143 4.55 -41.78 -33.53
CA LEU A 143 4.17 -42.04 -32.15
C LEU A 143 5.24 -42.98 -31.56
N GLU A 144 6.19 -42.43 -30.82
CA GLU A 144 6.95 -43.15 -29.78
C GLU A 144 7.88 -42.25 -28.94
N LYS A 145 8.07 -40.97 -29.31
CA LYS A 145 8.80 -40.00 -28.46
C LYS A 145 7.92 -39.11 -27.56
N GLN A 146 6.61 -39.35 -27.53
CA GLN A 146 5.63 -38.41 -26.95
C GLN A 146 4.98 -38.89 -25.63
N LYS A 147 5.60 -39.84 -24.93
CA LYS A 147 5.18 -40.28 -23.58
C LYS A 147 6.23 -40.09 -22.48
N GLN A 148 7.37 -39.46 -22.78
CA GLN A 148 8.47 -39.23 -21.82
C GLN A 148 8.87 -37.74 -21.66
N LEU A 149 8.00 -36.80 -22.03
CA LEU A 149 8.25 -35.34 -21.91
C LEU A 149 7.17 -34.61 -21.10
N LEU A 150 6.49 -35.32 -20.21
CA LEU A 150 5.43 -34.76 -19.36
C LEU A 150 5.93 -34.09 -18.07
N ASN A 151 7.24 -33.94 -17.87
CA ASN A 151 7.81 -33.36 -16.63
C ASN A 151 9.04 -32.44 -16.90
N HIS A 152 8.90 -31.38 -17.70
CA HIS A 152 9.90 -30.27 -17.70
C HIS A 152 9.27 -28.90 -18.06
N PRO A 153 9.55 -27.83 -17.31
CA PRO A 153 8.95 -26.50 -17.51
C PRO A 153 9.76 -25.68 -18.52
N GLN A 154 9.27 -25.55 -19.76
CA GLN A 154 9.85 -24.73 -20.84
C GLN A 154 8.89 -23.63 -21.32
N GLY A 155 8.55 -22.70 -20.43
CA GLY A 155 8.00 -21.39 -20.79
C GLY A 155 8.53 -20.38 -19.77
N TYR A 156 8.73 -19.12 -20.14
CA TYR A 156 9.29 -18.00 -19.32
C TYR A 156 10.82 -17.79 -19.32
N GLU A 157 11.50 -18.03 -20.44
CA GLU A 157 12.95 -17.75 -20.59
C GLU A 157 13.27 -16.26 -20.88
N LEU A 158 12.27 -15.44 -21.25
CA LEU A 158 12.44 -14.00 -21.45
C LEU A 158 12.38 -13.23 -20.12
N SER A 159 13.10 -12.11 -20.01
CA SER A 159 12.96 -11.19 -18.88
C SER A 159 11.68 -10.36 -18.97
N PHE A 160 11.23 -9.79 -17.84
CA PHE A 160 10.00 -8.99 -17.78
C PHE A 160 10.03 -7.79 -18.77
N ARG A 161 11.20 -7.17 -18.95
CA ARG A 161 11.40 -6.08 -19.92
C ARG A 161 11.37 -6.55 -21.37
N GLN A 162 11.95 -7.72 -21.66
CA GLN A 162 11.90 -8.35 -22.98
C GLN A 162 10.48 -8.80 -23.35
N ALA A 163 9.63 -9.09 -22.36
CA ALA A 163 8.21 -9.35 -22.55
C ALA A 163 7.36 -8.07 -22.72
N GLY A 164 7.97 -6.88 -22.82
CA GLY A 164 7.27 -5.59 -22.99
C GLY A 164 6.95 -4.85 -21.68
N GLY A 165 7.44 -5.34 -20.54
CA GLY A 165 7.29 -4.69 -19.24
C GLY A 165 8.02 -3.35 -19.15
N THR A 166 7.37 -2.34 -18.58
CA THR A 166 7.97 -1.02 -18.28
C THR A 166 8.15 -0.85 -16.76
N SER A 167 8.87 0.19 -16.35
CA SER A 167 8.97 0.55 -14.92
C SER A 167 7.60 0.84 -14.29
N PHE A 168 6.66 1.44 -15.03
CA PHE A 168 5.28 1.64 -14.56
C PHE A 168 4.50 0.32 -14.44
N HIS A 169 4.72 -0.63 -15.35
CA HIS A 169 4.17 -1.98 -15.25
C HIS A 169 4.72 -2.71 -14.02
N ALA A 170 6.04 -2.61 -13.76
CA ALA A 170 6.68 -3.18 -12.57
C ALA A 170 6.14 -2.56 -11.28
N ILE A 171 5.96 -1.24 -11.20
CA ILE A 171 5.36 -0.56 -10.03
C ILE A 171 3.94 -1.07 -9.79
N THR A 172 3.14 -1.20 -10.85
CA THR A 172 1.74 -1.64 -10.72
C THR A 172 1.66 -3.08 -10.23
N LEU A 173 2.48 -3.96 -10.81
CA LEU A 173 2.58 -5.37 -10.44
C LEU A 173 3.11 -5.54 -9.01
N CYS A 174 4.16 -4.81 -8.61
CA CYS A 174 4.67 -4.80 -7.24
C CYS A 174 3.68 -4.25 -6.24
N ARG A 175 2.86 -3.26 -6.62
CA ARG A 175 1.78 -2.78 -5.75
C ARG A 175 0.70 -3.84 -5.59
N GLU A 176 0.30 -4.50 -6.67
CA GLU A 176 -0.78 -5.49 -6.67
C GLU A 176 -0.39 -6.79 -5.93
N ILE A 177 0.83 -7.27 -6.14
CA ILE A 177 1.41 -8.42 -5.44
C ILE A 177 1.82 -8.00 -4.01
N GLY A 178 2.44 -6.82 -3.85
CA GLY A 178 2.94 -6.32 -2.57
C GLY A 178 1.86 -6.03 -1.54
N LEU A 179 0.68 -5.56 -1.96
CA LEU A 179 -0.50 -5.47 -1.09
C LEU A 179 -0.91 -6.83 -0.48
N ARG A 180 -0.45 -7.93 -1.09
CA ARG A 180 -0.65 -9.31 -0.61
C ARG A 180 0.63 -9.90 0.01
N MET A 181 1.80 -9.27 -0.06
CA MET A 181 3.06 -9.75 0.53
C MET A 181 3.18 -9.32 2.01
N CYS A 182 3.72 -10.21 2.85
CA CYS A 182 3.86 -10.00 4.30
C CYS A 182 5.02 -9.08 4.70
N ILE A 183 6.02 -8.89 3.83
CA ILE A 183 7.31 -8.31 4.16
C ILE A 183 7.66 -7.23 3.14
N ASP A 184 7.90 -5.99 3.60
CA ASP A 184 8.24 -4.85 2.74
C ASP A 184 9.57 -5.06 1.98
N ASP A 185 10.50 -5.84 2.54
CA ASP A 185 11.77 -6.19 1.89
C ASP A 185 11.60 -7.15 0.70
N GLU A 186 10.58 -8.01 0.71
CA GLU A 186 10.29 -8.89 -0.44
C GLU A 186 9.68 -8.11 -1.61
N GLN A 187 8.95 -7.01 -1.35
CA GLN A 187 8.43 -6.14 -2.39
C GLN A 187 9.53 -5.37 -3.12
N ARG A 188 10.52 -4.87 -2.37
CA ARG A 188 11.71 -4.21 -2.93
C ARG A 188 12.49 -5.17 -3.82
N HIS A 189 12.70 -6.39 -3.32
CA HIS A 189 13.42 -7.41 -4.08
C HIS A 189 12.65 -7.86 -5.34
N LEU A 190 11.31 -8.01 -5.26
CA LEU A 190 10.47 -8.26 -6.44
C LEU A 190 10.64 -7.16 -7.49
N PHE A 191 10.66 -5.90 -7.06
CA PHE A 191 10.81 -4.75 -7.95
C PHE A 191 12.17 -4.73 -8.64
N GLU A 192 13.23 -5.04 -7.90
CA GLU A 192 14.59 -5.16 -8.45
C GLU A 192 14.68 -6.28 -9.50
N ILE A 193 14.14 -7.47 -9.19
CA ILE A 193 14.14 -8.64 -10.09
C ILE A 193 13.32 -8.36 -11.37
N LEU A 194 12.21 -7.61 -11.28
CA LEU A 194 11.40 -7.24 -12.46
C LEU A 194 12.09 -6.21 -13.37
N LEU A 195 12.99 -5.39 -12.83
CA LEU A 195 13.71 -4.37 -13.61
C LEU A 195 15.02 -4.88 -14.21
N ASP A 196 15.57 -5.99 -13.73
CA ASP A 196 16.79 -6.61 -14.24
C ASP A 196 16.53 -7.31 -15.59
N GLU A 197 17.25 -6.89 -16.63
CA GLU A 197 17.15 -7.46 -17.98
C GLU A 197 17.73 -8.88 -18.07
N ASN A 198 18.61 -9.26 -17.14
CA ASN A 198 19.30 -10.56 -17.12
C ASN A 198 18.51 -11.63 -16.34
N VAL A 199 17.42 -11.25 -15.68
CA VAL A 199 16.62 -12.18 -14.87
C VAL A 199 15.42 -12.66 -15.68
N PRO A 200 15.34 -13.98 -16.00
CA PRO A 200 14.22 -14.51 -16.75
C PRO A 200 12.95 -14.55 -15.88
N LEU A 201 11.77 -14.45 -16.50
CA LEU A 201 10.49 -14.54 -15.83
C LEU A 201 10.34 -15.83 -15.01
N LYS A 202 10.99 -16.93 -15.41
CA LYS A 202 11.05 -18.18 -14.61
C LYS A 202 11.67 -17.98 -13.23
N ALA A 203 12.71 -17.14 -13.11
CA ALA A 203 13.31 -16.81 -11.83
C ALA A 203 12.39 -15.91 -11.00
N VAL A 204 11.62 -15.02 -11.64
CA VAL A 204 10.56 -14.23 -10.99
C VAL A 204 9.46 -15.16 -10.44
N PHE A 205 9.02 -16.17 -11.21
CA PHE A 205 8.06 -17.18 -10.75
C PHE A 205 8.60 -18.00 -9.57
N GLN A 206 9.87 -18.42 -9.62
CA GLN A 206 10.52 -19.13 -8.51
C GLN A 206 10.65 -18.25 -7.25
N PHE A 207 10.97 -16.97 -7.42
CA PHE A 207 11.00 -16.01 -6.32
C PHE A 207 9.60 -15.84 -5.70
N LEU A 208 8.56 -15.69 -6.52
CA LEU A 208 7.17 -15.61 -6.08
C LEU A 208 6.65 -16.91 -5.45
N ASP A 209 7.19 -18.08 -5.82
CA ASP A 209 6.92 -19.37 -5.14
C ASP A 209 7.56 -19.44 -3.75
N THR A 210 8.66 -18.71 -3.58
CA THR A 210 9.40 -18.66 -2.32
C THR A 210 8.86 -17.58 -1.38
N ALA A 211 8.28 -16.50 -1.94
CA ALA A 211 7.64 -15.40 -1.21
C ALA A 211 6.21 -15.75 -0.81
N LYS A 212 5.86 -15.63 0.48
CA LYS A 212 4.50 -15.95 0.94
C LYS A 212 3.56 -14.74 0.84
N LEU A 213 2.53 -14.88 0.00
CA LEU A 213 1.37 -14.00 0.01
C LEU A 213 0.37 -14.36 1.12
N VAL A 214 -0.29 -13.35 1.70
CA VAL A 214 -1.45 -13.48 2.59
C VAL A 214 -2.71 -13.31 1.75
N ALA A 215 -3.47 -14.39 1.60
CA ALA A 215 -4.86 -14.28 1.20
C ALA A 215 -5.66 -13.64 2.35
N ASN A 216 -6.13 -12.41 2.16
CA ASN A 216 -7.26 -11.93 2.95
C ASN A 216 -8.51 -12.59 2.38
N ASN A 217 -9.21 -13.38 3.21
CA ASN A 217 -10.59 -13.81 2.96
C ASN A 217 -11.51 -12.57 2.94
N THR A 218 -11.50 -11.81 1.86
CA THR A 218 -12.69 -11.08 1.43
C THR A 218 -13.48 -12.08 0.61
N LYS A 219 -14.48 -12.72 1.22
CA LYS A 219 -15.53 -13.40 0.45
C LYS A 219 -16.19 -12.35 -0.43
N LEU A 220 -15.70 -12.16 -1.65
CA LEU A 220 -16.52 -11.65 -2.74
C LEU A 220 -17.54 -12.75 -3.03
N LYS A 221 -18.81 -12.45 -2.80
CA LYS A 221 -19.91 -13.34 -3.21
C LYS A 221 -19.73 -13.66 -4.70
N PRO A 222 -19.86 -14.93 -5.12
CA PRO A 222 -19.94 -15.26 -6.54
C PRO A 222 -21.10 -14.49 -7.17
N LEU A 223 -20.83 -13.82 -8.30
CA LEU A 223 -21.88 -13.32 -9.18
C LEU A 223 -22.51 -14.52 -9.88
N GLU A 224 -23.77 -14.80 -9.60
CA GLU A 224 -24.56 -15.75 -10.37
C GLU A 224 -24.70 -15.26 -11.82
N PRO A 225 -24.63 -16.15 -12.82
CA PRO A 225 -24.77 -15.76 -14.22
C PRO A 225 -26.20 -15.29 -14.51
N PRO A 226 -26.41 -14.42 -15.51
CA PRO A 226 -27.74 -13.92 -15.83
C PRO A 226 -28.58 -15.06 -16.44
N LEU A 227 -29.67 -15.42 -15.76
CA LEU A 227 -30.73 -16.23 -16.36
C LEU A 227 -31.65 -15.30 -17.15
N GLU A 228 -31.62 -15.43 -18.48
CA GLU A 228 -32.64 -14.91 -19.38
C GLU A 228 -33.94 -15.73 -19.26
N ASN A 229 -35.07 -15.03 -19.40
CA ASN A 229 -36.45 -15.48 -19.68
C ASN A 229 -37.44 -15.62 -18.48
N ALA A 230 -38.13 -14.48 -18.20
CA ALA A 230 -39.56 -14.20 -17.88
C ALA A 230 -40.55 -15.29 -17.37
N PRO A 231 -41.78 -14.95 -16.88
CA PRO A 231 -42.28 -13.77 -16.15
C PRO A 231 -43.05 -14.14 -14.84
N GLY A 232 -43.41 -13.16 -14.00
CA GLY A 232 -44.60 -13.27 -13.14
C GLY A 232 -44.43 -12.94 -11.65
N ASN A 233 -45.02 -11.79 -11.28
CA ASN A 233 -45.74 -11.50 -10.04
C ASN A 233 -45.01 -11.39 -8.69
N ALA A 234 -45.03 -10.13 -8.22
CA ALA A 234 -45.53 -9.67 -6.92
C ALA A 234 -44.65 -9.82 -5.67
N GLU A 235 -44.31 -8.63 -5.14
CA GLU A 235 -44.24 -8.27 -3.71
C GLU A 235 -43.10 -8.91 -2.89
N SER A 236 -42.29 -8.22 -2.10
CA SER A 236 -42.38 -6.89 -1.49
C SER A 236 -41.04 -6.54 -0.83
N SER A 237 -40.81 -5.24 -0.66
CA SER A 237 -40.06 -4.58 0.43
C SER A 237 -38.53 -4.63 0.46
N GLY A 238 -37.94 -3.42 0.40
CA GLY A 238 -36.72 -3.09 1.17
C GLY A 238 -35.39 -3.11 0.44
N SER A 239 -35.22 -2.39 -0.67
CA SER A 239 -33.87 -2.14 -1.22
C SER A 239 -33.23 -0.94 -0.53
N SER A 240 -32.35 -1.25 0.42
CA SER A 240 -31.32 -0.34 0.92
C SER A 240 -30.45 0.11 -0.25
N ASN A 241 -30.41 1.43 -0.46
CA ASN A 241 -29.51 2.08 -1.40
C ASN A 241 -28.06 1.64 -1.13
N ARG A 242 -27.58 0.65 -1.88
CA ARG A 242 -26.16 0.38 -2.04
C ARG A 242 -25.60 1.49 -2.92
N CYS A 243 -25.24 2.60 -2.29
CA CYS A 243 -24.41 3.63 -2.89
C CYS A 243 -22.98 3.07 -3.01
N GLY A 244 -22.77 2.19 -3.99
CA GLY A 244 -21.47 1.70 -4.39
C GLY A 244 -21.06 2.41 -5.68
N LEU A 245 -19.89 3.02 -5.70
CA LEU A 245 -19.30 3.57 -6.91
C LEU A 245 -19.03 2.41 -7.88
N VAL A 246 -19.90 2.24 -8.88
CA VAL A 246 -19.62 1.39 -10.03
C VAL A 246 -18.65 2.14 -10.91
N ILE A 247 -17.40 1.69 -10.98
CA ILE A 247 -16.47 2.14 -12.02
C ILE A 247 -17.02 1.58 -13.34
N LYS A 248 -17.87 2.36 -14.01
CA LYS A 248 -18.16 2.12 -15.42
C LYS A 248 -16.87 2.43 -16.17
N ARG A 249 -16.15 1.39 -16.57
CA ARG A 249 -15.14 1.54 -17.62
C ARG A 249 -15.90 2.15 -18.80
N ILE A 250 -15.41 3.29 -19.26
CA ILE A 250 -15.93 3.95 -20.45
C ILE A 250 -15.54 3.03 -21.62
N GLU A 251 -16.41 2.05 -21.94
CA GLU A 251 -16.17 1.00 -22.96
C GLU A 251 -16.33 1.54 -24.39
N GLN A 252 -17.02 2.65 -24.55
CA GLN A 252 -17.08 3.40 -25.80
C GLN A 252 -16.18 4.62 -25.67
N PRO A 253 -15.40 5.01 -26.69
CA PRO A 253 -14.66 6.26 -26.64
C PRO A 253 -15.67 7.39 -26.47
N VAL A 254 -15.86 7.86 -25.23
CA VAL A 254 -16.52 9.14 -25.02
C VAL A 254 -15.65 10.12 -25.77
N ASN A 255 -16.22 10.80 -26.76
CA ASN A 255 -15.56 11.90 -27.44
C ASN A 255 -15.37 13.03 -26.42
N ILE A 256 -14.35 12.89 -25.57
CA ILE A 256 -13.89 13.91 -24.64
C ILE A 256 -13.13 14.91 -25.51
N HIS A 257 -13.84 15.94 -25.95
CA HIS A 257 -13.23 17.07 -26.62
C HIS A 257 -12.65 18.00 -25.56
N PHE A 258 -11.33 17.97 -25.41
CA PHE A 258 -10.61 18.94 -24.58
C PHE A 258 -10.59 20.28 -25.30
N GLN A 259 -11.17 21.30 -24.66
CA GLN A 259 -11.09 22.67 -25.13
C GLN A 259 -10.14 23.46 -24.23
N LEU A 260 -9.15 24.12 -24.84
CA LEU A 260 -8.30 25.08 -24.15
C LEU A 260 -9.11 26.35 -23.90
N HIS A 261 -9.42 26.65 -22.64
CA HIS A 261 -10.07 27.91 -22.26
C HIS A 261 -9.06 29.06 -22.15
N TRP A 262 -8.00 28.85 -21.37
CA TRP A 262 -6.97 29.86 -21.14
C TRP A 262 -5.66 29.19 -20.72
N LYS A 263 -4.57 29.94 -20.78
CA LYS A 263 -3.25 29.51 -20.30
C LYS A 263 -2.49 30.70 -19.72
N VAL A 264 -1.72 30.45 -18.66
CA VAL A 264 -0.93 31.46 -17.96
C VAL A 264 0.51 30.95 -17.83
N ASN A 265 1.49 31.81 -18.14
CA ASN A 265 2.91 31.44 -18.13
C ASN A 265 3.57 31.75 -16.77
N PHE A 266 3.96 30.74 -16.01
CA PHE A 266 4.64 30.86 -14.72
C PHE A 266 6.16 31.04 -14.82
N ASN A 267 6.73 31.19 -16.01
CA ASN A 267 8.15 31.43 -16.31
C ASN A 267 9.12 30.29 -15.92
N LYS A 268 8.64 29.23 -15.26
CA LYS A 268 9.40 28.03 -14.90
C LYS A 268 8.44 26.87 -14.60
N CYS A 269 8.98 25.70 -14.26
CA CYS A 269 8.20 24.51 -13.90
C CYS A 269 7.19 24.77 -12.79
N ILE A 270 6.06 24.08 -12.89
CA ILE A 270 4.97 24.08 -11.93
C ILE A 270 4.89 22.67 -11.35
N ASP A 271 5.46 22.49 -10.16
CA ASP A 271 5.43 21.22 -9.42
C ASP A 271 4.45 21.29 -8.23
N SER A 272 3.90 22.48 -7.94
CA SER A 272 2.82 22.69 -6.96
C SER A 272 1.48 22.22 -7.52
N PRO A 273 0.74 21.37 -6.80
CA PRO A 273 -0.63 21.05 -7.17
C PRO A 273 -1.54 22.29 -7.14
N VAL A 274 -2.52 22.35 -8.05
CA VAL A 274 -3.53 23.41 -8.06
C VAL A 274 -4.40 23.32 -6.80
N ALA A 275 -4.58 24.45 -6.11
CA ALA A 275 -5.52 24.59 -5.02
C ALA A 275 -6.70 25.45 -5.46
N GLU A 276 -7.92 24.97 -5.29
CA GLU A 276 -9.15 25.70 -5.62
C GLU A 276 -9.89 26.08 -4.33
N TYR A 277 -10.43 27.30 -4.30
CA TYR A 277 -11.33 27.74 -3.24
C TYR A 277 -12.73 27.98 -3.80
N GLU A 278 -13.62 26.99 -3.64
CA GLU A 278 -15.06 27.06 -3.94
C GLU A 278 -15.41 27.67 -5.32
N GLY A 279 -14.62 27.39 -6.36
CA GLY A 279 -14.81 27.94 -7.70
C GLY A 279 -14.59 29.46 -7.83
N ARG A 280 -14.14 30.15 -6.77
CA ARG A 280 -13.87 31.60 -6.78
C ARG A 280 -12.51 31.94 -7.36
N TYR A 281 -11.48 31.19 -6.97
CA TYR A 281 -10.13 31.33 -7.48
C TYR A 281 -9.32 30.06 -7.29
N VAL A 282 -8.26 29.94 -8.10
CA VAL A 282 -7.25 28.89 -7.99
C VAL A 282 -5.90 29.51 -7.66
N CYS A 283 -5.15 28.86 -6.76
CA CYS A 283 -3.80 29.26 -6.40
C CYS A 283 -2.79 28.20 -6.86
N VAL A 284 -1.70 28.65 -7.47
CA VAL A 284 -0.64 27.78 -7.99
C VAL A 284 0.73 28.39 -7.74
N GLY A 285 1.64 27.59 -7.19
CA GLY A 285 3.05 27.96 -7.00
C GLY A 285 3.95 27.44 -8.12
N ALA A 286 5.10 28.09 -8.35
CA ALA A 286 6.07 27.66 -9.34
C ALA A 286 7.53 27.80 -8.88
N HIS A 287 8.44 27.16 -9.62
CA HIS A 287 9.89 27.26 -9.38
C HIS A 287 10.47 28.64 -9.70
N SER A 288 9.71 29.49 -10.38
CA SER A 288 10.02 30.90 -10.63
C SER A 288 9.82 31.78 -9.39
N LYS A 289 9.46 31.17 -8.26
CA LYS A 289 9.13 31.81 -6.98
C LYS A 289 7.82 32.59 -7.03
N LEU A 290 7.06 32.45 -8.11
CA LEU A 290 5.76 33.07 -8.29
C LEU A 290 4.68 32.15 -7.73
N LEU A 291 3.87 32.71 -6.85
CA LEU A 291 2.58 32.20 -6.44
C LEU A 291 1.52 33.09 -7.08
N ARG A 292 0.58 32.50 -7.81
CA ARG A 292 -0.50 33.26 -8.44
C ARG A 292 -1.84 32.78 -7.97
N THR A 293 -2.74 33.74 -7.83
CA THR A 293 -4.18 33.51 -7.69
C THR A 293 -4.85 33.92 -8.98
N LEU A 294 -5.58 33.00 -9.60
CA LEU A 294 -6.24 33.20 -10.89
C LEU A 294 -7.75 32.94 -10.78
N ASP A 295 -8.53 33.66 -11.57
CA ASP A 295 -9.94 33.32 -11.79
C ASP A 295 -10.04 31.99 -12.56
N PRO A 296 -10.80 30.98 -12.10
CA PRO A 296 -10.76 29.64 -12.68
C PRO A 296 -11.42 29.58 -14.07
N ARG A 297 -12.30 30.53 -14.40
CA ARG A 297 -13.08 30.53 -15.65
C ARG A 297 -12.36 31.26 -16.78
N SER A 298 -11.76 32.40 -16.46
CA SER A 298 -11.12 33.30 -17.41
C SER A 298 -9.61 33.19 -17.44
N GLY A 299 -8.99 32.69 -16.37
CA GLY A 299 -7.54 32.68 -16.20
C GLY A 299 -6.94 34.05 -15.88
N LEU A 300 -7.79 35.05 -15.59
CA LEU A 300 -7.35 36.38 -15.19
C LEU A 300 -6.56 36.29 -13.88
N GLU A 301 -5.40 36.94 -13.85
CA GLU A 301 -4.59 37.05 -12.63
C GLU A 301 -5.27 38.01 -11.65
N LEU A 302 -5.68 37.47 -10.50
CA LEU A 302 -6.25 38.26 -9.41
C LEU A 302 -5.14 38.84 -8.53
N SER A 303 -4.12 38.04 -8.23
CA SER A 303 -2.92 38.48 -7.52
C SER A 303 -1.70 37.63 -7.87
N ALA A 304 -0.52 38.19 -7.60
CA ALA A 304 0.75 37.51 -7.74
C ALA A 304 1.68 37.86 -6.57
N VAL A 305 2.28 36.84 -5.97
CA VAL A 305 3.21 36.94 -4.86
C VAL A 305 4.54 36.35 -5.28
N LYS A 306 5.63 37.04 -4.97
CA LYS A 306 6.98 36.53 -5.22
C LYS A 306 7.65 36.17 -3.90
N LEU A 307 7.80 34.87 -3.65
CA LEU A 307 8.48 34.36 -2.45
C LEU A 307 10.01 34.30 -2.65
N PRO A 308 10.79 34.10 -1.57
CA PRO A 308 12.25 34.08 -1.68
C PRO A 308 12.81 32.89 -2.46
N ASP A 309 12.08 31.77 -2.54
CA ASP A 309 12.50 30.57 -3.27
C ASP A 309 11.33 29.81 -3.94
N ARG A 310 11.60 28.61 -4.45
CA ARG A 310 10.65 27.77 -5.19
C ARG A 310 9.44 27.40 -4.34
N ILE A 311 8.31 27.27 -5.03
CA ILE A 311 7.04 26.89 -4.44
C ILE A 311 6.58 25.60 -5.11
N GLU A 312 6.73 24.49 -4.41
CA GLU A 312 6.24 23.16 -4.83
C GLU A 312 5.10 22.66 -3.92
N CYS A 313 4.81 23.43 -2.88
CA CYS A 313 3.80 23.13 -1.89
C CYS A 313 2.42 23.48 -2.44
N LYS A 314 1.41 22.61 -2.20
CA LYS A 314 0.01 22.95 -2.47
C LYS A 314 -0.48 23.97 -1.44
N VAL A 315 -1.19 25.00 -1.91
CA VAL A 315 -1.78 26.02 -1.03
C VAL A 315 -2.90 25.41 -0.18
N THR A 316 -2.95 25.78 1.10
CA THR A 316 -4.06 25.45 2.01
C THR A 316 -4.81 26.71 2.38
N PHE A 317 -6.11 26.74 2.12
CA PHE A 317 -6.98 27.86 2.47
C PHE A 317 -7.42 27.75 3.93
N LEU A 318 -7.26 28.83 4.69
CA LEU A 318 -7.81 28.97 6.06
C LEU A 318 -9.15 29.69 6.03
N SER A 319 -9.29 30.66 5.11
CA SER A 319 -10.52 31.39 4.83
C SER A 319 -10.47 31.99 3.43
N LEU A 320 -11.47 32.81 3.07
CA LEU A 320 -11.49 33.60 1.83
C LEU A 320 -10.30 34.58 1.73
N GLU A 321 -9.84 35.11 2.85
CA GLU A 321 -8.84 36.19 2.88
C GLU A 321 -7.49 35.73 3.42
N LEU A 322 -7.36 34.43 3.75
CA LEU A 322 -6.15 33.88 4.32
C LEU A 322 -5.88 32.48 3.79
N ALA A 323 -4.72 32.31 3.17
CA ALA A 323 -4.20 31.03 2.73
C ALA A 323 -2.74 30.89 3.15
N VAL A 324 -2.28 29.64 3.28
CA VAL A 324 -0.90 29.32 3.65
C VAL A 324 -0.23 28.47 2.60
N VAL A 325 1.07 28.69 2.42
CA VAL A 325 1.91 27.92 1.50
C VAL A 325 3.32 27.78 2.05
N GLY A 326 3.91 26.61 1.84
CA GLY A 326 5.32 26.34 2.14
C GLY A 326 6.23 26.76 0.99
N CYS A 327 7.44 27.19 1.34
CA CYS A 327 8.47 27.58 0.39
C CYS A 327 9.79 26.82 0.64
N TYR A 328 10.62 26.72 -0.39
CA TYR A 328 11.92 26.06 -0.33
C TYR A 328 12.94 26.79 0.55
N ASP A 329 12.74 28.07 0.81
CA ASP A 329 13.56 28.83 1.77
C ASP A 329 13.36 28.36 3.23
N GLY A 330 12.39 27.47 3.46
CA GLY A 330 12.02 26.97 4.79
C GLY A 330 11.08 27.88 5.56
N GLY A 331 10.44 28.84 4.90
CA GLY A 331 9.36 29.65 5.45
C GLY A 331 7.97 29.10 5.11
N LEU A 332 7.07 29.13 6.10
CA LEU A 332 5.63 29.03 5.89
C LEU A 332 5.07 30.45 5.77
N TYR A 333 4.40 30.73 4.66
CA TYR A 333 3.87 32.05 4.34
C TYR A 333 2.36 32.03 4.36
N ALA A 334 1.75 32.96 5.11
CA ALA A 334 0.35 33.25 4.99
C ALA A 334 0.13 34.51 4.18
N PHE A 335 -0.81 34.45 3.25
CA PHE A 335 -1.09 35.54 2.33
C PHE A 335 -2.57 35.68 2.08
N ASN A 336 -2.98 36.88 1.67
CA ASN A 336 -4.32 37.13 1.18
C ASN A 336 -4.39 36.74 -0.31
N PRO A 337 -5.23 35.77 -0.71
CA PRO A 337 -5.32 35.34 -2.10
C PRO A 337 -5.75 36.43 -3.08
N LEU A 338 -6.55 37.41 -2.64
CA LEU A 338 -7.10 38.45 -3.49
C LEU A 338 -6.13 39.61 -3.69
N THR A 339 -5.36 39.99 -2.66
CA THR A 339 -4.42 41.13 -2.75
C THR A 339 -2.98 40.69 -3.00
N GLY A 340 -2.62 39.48 -2.60
CA GLY A 340 -1.24 38.98 -2.61
C GLY A 340 -0.40 39.43 -1.41
N ASP A 341 -0.99 40.15 -0.45
CA ASP A 341 -0.26 40.64 0.72
C ASP A 341 0.11 39.49 1.65
N ILE A 342 1.35 39.49 2.14
CA ILE A 342 1.80 38.54 3.17
C ILE A 342 1.26 39.01 4.52
N ALA A 343 0.37 38.22 5.12
CA ALA A 343 -0.18 38.49 6.43
C ALA A 343 0.82 38.17 7.55
N TRP A 344 1.50 37.04 7.43
CA TRP A 344 2.56 36.62 8.36
C TRP A 344 3.48 35.58 7.72
N HIS A 345 4.65 35.38 8.31
CA HIS A 345 5.57 34.31 7.94
C HIS A 345 6.15 33.65 9.20
N VAL A 346 6.44 32.36 9.12
CA VAL A 346 7.09 31.58 10.19
C VAL A 346 8.24 30.78 9.59
N SER A 347 9.43 30.92 10.17
CA SER A 347 10.61 30.15 9.78
C SER A 347 10.57 28.75 10.39
N ILE A 348 10.44 27.74 9.53
CA ILE A 348 10.38 26.31 9.91
C ILE A 348 11.77 25.65 9.83
N GLY A 349 12.71 26.23 9.06
CA GLY A 349 14.13 25.85 9.07
C GLY A 349 14.57 24.81 8.04
N GLY A 350 13.69 24.40 7.13
CA GLY A 350 14.04 23.49 6.03
C GLY A 350 12.99 23.51 4.92
N MET A 351 13.37 23.11 3.70
CA MET A 351 12.50 23.17 2.51
C MET A 351 11.12 22.57 2.78
N ILE A 352 10.05 23.28 2.43
CA ILE A 352 8.67 22.83 2.62
C ILE A 352 8.08 22.45 1.27
N LYS A 353 7.87 21.14 1.07
CA LYS A 353 7.24 20.59 -0.14
C LYS A 353 5.82 20.08 0.12
N ALA A 354 5.59 19.56 1.32
CA ALA A 354 4.32 18.96 1.70
C ALA A 354 3.25 20.04 1.90
N GLN A 355 2.00 19.72 1.55
CA GLN A 355 0.86 20.58 1.83
C GLN A 355 0.73 20.82 3.35
N PRO A 356 0.55 22.06 3.84
CA PRO A 356 0.28 22.33 5.24
C PRO A 356 -1.12 21.81 5.58
N LEU A 357 -1.22 21.03 6.65
CA LEU A 357 -2.49 20.47 7.09
C LEU A 357 -3.15 21.40 8.10
N LEU A 358 -4.33 21.92 7.78
CA LEU A 358 -5.19 22.61 8.73
C LEU A 358 -6.00 21.58 9.53
N SER A 359 -6.02 21.69 10.85
CA SER A 359 -6.83 20.83 11.72
C SER A 359 -8.33 21.06 11.49
N ALA A 360 -9.16 20.06 11.83
CA ALA A 360 -10.61 20.12 11.60
C ALA A 360 -11.31 21.26 12.36
N ASP A 361 -10.75 21.68 13.50
CA ASP A 361 -11.20 22.82 14.31
C ASP A 361 -10.55 24.15 13.88
N ALA A 362 -9.79 24.15 12.78
CA ALA A 362 -9.04 25.28 12.23
C ALA A 362 -8.06 25.97 13.21
N SER A 363 -7.72 25.33 14.34
CA SER A 363 -6.87 25.92 15.39
C SER A 363 -5.37 25.66 15.21
N ARG A 364 -5.01 24.66 14.39
CA ARG A 364 -3.62 24.18 14.23
C ARG A 364 -3.27 23.98 12.78
N ILE A 365 -2.03 24.31 12.44
CA ILE A 365 -1.43 24.04 11.14
C ILE A 365 -0.25 23.12 11.36
N VAL A 366 -0.28 21.94 10.75
CA VAL A 366 0.83 20.98 10.79
C VAL A 366 1.60 21.06 9.48
N VAL A 367 2.90 21.26 9.58
CA VAL A 367 3.81 21.46 8.46
C VAL A 367 4.88 20.38 8.51
N CYS A 368 5.17 19.79 7.36
CA CYS A 368 6.28 18.87 7.20
C CYS A 368 7.37 19.51 6.34
N SER A 369 8.63 19.43 6.79
CA SER A 369 9.77 20.06 6.15
C SER A 369 10.95 19.10 6.01
N TYR A 370 11.99 19.57 5.33
CA TYR A 370 13.26 18.87 5.17
C TYR A 370 14.29 19.29 6.25
N ALA A 371 13.85 19.90 7.35
CA ALA A 371 14.74 20.33 8.44
C ALA A 371 15.34 19.12 9.18
N GLU A 372 16.59 19.25 9.61
CA GLU A 372 17.36 18.16 10.24
C GLU A 372 16.94 17.90 11.69
N ASP A 373 16.62 18.96 12.44
CA ASP A 373 16.27 18.87 13.86
C ASP A 373 14.83 18.35 14.05
N TYR A 374 13.86 19.00 13.40
CA TYR A 374 12.45 18.67 13.47
C TYR A 374 11.81 18.78 12.08
N ASN A 375 11.35 17.65 11.54
CA ASN A 375 10.74 17.60 10.21
C ASN A 375 9.21 17.63 10.22
N VAL A 376 8.58 17.66 11.41
CA VAL A 376 7.15 17.94 11.61
C VAL A 376 6.99 19.01 12.66
N ILE A 377 6.33 20.11 12.32
CA ILE A 377 6.08 21.23 13.22
C ILE A 377 4.58 21.54 13.22
N CYS A 378 4.01 21.73 14.40
CA CYS A 378 2.66 22.23 14.55
C CYS A 378 2.69 23.64 15.10
N ILE A 379 1.98 24.54 14.42
CA ILE A 379 1.81 25.91 14.84
C ILE A 379 0.34 26.22 15.12
N SER A 380 0.10 27.19 15.99
CA SER A 380 -1.21 27.78 16.22
C SER A 380 -1.63 28.61 15.01
N SER A 381 -2.83 28.39 14.46
CA SER A 381 -3.32 29.20 13.35
C SER A 381 -3.57 30.66 13.75
N THR A 382 -3.93 30.89 15.02
CA THR A 382 -4.27 32.21 15.56
C THR A 382 -3.07 32.99 16.05
N THR A 383 -2.15 32.35 16.78
CA THR A 383 -0.99 33.01 17.40
C THR A 383 0.30 32.85 16.61
N GLN A 384 0.33 31.95 15.60
CA GLN A 384 1.52 31.59 14.82
C GLN A 384 2.67 31.01 15.66
N GLU A 385 2.43 30.71 16.93
CA GLU A 385 3.41 30.10 17.83
C GLU A 385 3.54 28.60 17.55
N VAL A 386 4.76 28.11 17.68
CA VAL A 386 5.05 26.67 17.62
C VAL A 386 4.49 26.00 18.87
N LEU A 387 3.52 25.11 18.67
CA LEU A 387 2.89 24.35 19.74
C LEU A 387 3.70 23.11 20.11
N TRP A 388 4.25 22.44 19.11
CA TRP A 388 5.15 21.31 19.29
C TRP A 388 5.96 21.03 18.01
N CYS A 389 7.09 20.36 18.18
CA CYS A 389 7.95 19.87 17.12
C CYS A 389 8.20 18.37 17.30
N LEU A 390 8.28 17.64 16.19
CA LEU A 390 8.53 16.20 16.19
C LEU A 390 9.51 15.85 15.06
N LYS A 391 10.43 14.93 15.35
CA LYS A 391 11.28 14.29 14.35
C LYS A 391 10.72 12.92 14.01
N VAL A 392 10.28 12.72 12.78
CA VAL A 392 9.74 11.46 12.27
C VAL A 392 10.71 10.89 11.24
N GLY A 393 11.44 9.85 11.64
CA GLY A 393 12.45 9.21 10.80
C GLY A 393 13.65 10.10 10.49
N GLU A 394 14.51 9.61 9.60
CA GLU A 394 15.71 10.31 9.15
C GLU A 394 15.55 10.87 7.72
N LYS A 395 14.42 10.58 7.07
CA LYS A 395 14.14 10.97 5.69
C LYS A 395 13.13 12.11 5.63
N PRO A 396 13.14 12.90 4.55
CA PRO A 396 12.14 13.93 4.34
C PRO A 396 10.72 13.37 4.21
N ILE A 397 9.74 14.13 4.69
CA ILE A 397 8.33 13.75 4.63
C ILE A 397 7.71 14.43 3.42
N PHE A 398 7.19 13.62 2.51
CA PHE A 398 6.41 14.07 1.36
C PHE A 398 4.94 13.71 1.56
N ALA A 399 4.04 14.67 1.38
CA ALA A 399 2.60 14.47 1.35
C ALA A 399 2.04 15.17 0.11
N SER A 400 1.39 14.40 -0.77
CA SER A 400 0.77 14.84 -2.03
C SER A 400 -0.71 15.12 -1.89
#